data_AF-A0A3R9MWL3-F1
#
_entry.id   AF-A0A3R9MWL3-F1
#
_cell.length_a   1.000
_cell.length_b   1.000
_cell.length_c   1.000
_cell.angle_alpha   90.00
_cell.angle_beta   90.00
_cell.angle_gamma   90.00
#
_symmetry.space_group_name_H-M   'P 1'
#
loop_
_entity.id
_entity.type
_entity.pdbx_description
1 polymer ?
#
loop_
_entity_poly.entity_id
_entity_poly.type
_entity_poly.pdbx_seq_one_letter_code
_entity_poly.pdbx_strand_id
1 'polypeptide(L)'
;MLPTLFWLFLAVVFYTYLGYGLIVWLWARLRPLKRPALPRAFTPPVTLIVPAYNEADILEAKLANCLQQDYPAERLQVLVITDGSTDHSARVLARYPQVRHL
;
A
#
# COMPACT_ATOMS: atom_id res chain seq x y z
N MET A 1 23.98 -37.78 17.24
CA MET A 1 24.46 -36.94 16.12
C MET A 1 23.37 -36.70 15.09
N LEU A 2 22.82 -37.73 14.43
CA LEU A 2 21.74 -37.55 13.44
C LEU A 2 20.38 -37.13 14.04
N PRO A 3 19.91 -37.71 15.17
CA PRO A 3 18.61 -37.32 15.75
C PRO A 3 18.59 -35.87 16.27
N THR A 4 19.72 -35.41 16.82
CA THR A 4 19.88 -34.04 17.32
C THR A 4 19.82 -33.02 16.19
N LEU A 5 20.42 -33.32 15.03
CA LEU A 5 20.35 -32.46 13.85
C LEU A 5 18.93 -32.41 13.26
N PHE A 6 18.22 -33.54 13.22
CA PHE A 6 16.84 -33.60 12.76
C PHE A 6 15.92 -32.66 13.56
N TRP A 7 15.93 -32.77 14.90
CA TRP A 7 15.11 -31.91 15.76
C TRP A 7 15.51 -30.44 15.69
N LEU A 8 16.80 -30.14 15.52
CA LEU A 8 17.29 -28.78 15.32
C LEU A 8 16.68 -28.16 14.05
N PHE A 9 16.77 -28.84 12.90
CA PHE A 9 16.20 -28.33 11.65
C PHE A 9 14.68 -28.23 11.70
N LEU A 10 14.00 -29.19 12.33
CA LEU A 10 12.55 -29.13 12.52
C LEU A 10 12.15 -27.91 13.36
N ALA A 11 12.89 -27.62 14.43
CA ALA A 11 12.67 -26.45 15.26
C ALA A 11 12.90 -25.14 14.47
N VAL A 12 13.91 -25.09 13.59
CA VAL A 12 14.14 -23.93 12.71
C VAL A 12 12.96 -23.69 11.79
N VAL A 13 12.44 -24.73 11.12
CA VAL A 13 11.26 -24.63 10.25
C VAL A 13 10.03 -24.19 11.06
N PHE A 14 9.82 -24.77 12.24
CA PHE A 14 8.70 -24.38 13.09
C PHE A 14 8.80 -22.94 13.57
N TYR A 15 10.01 -22.49 13.91
CA TYR A 15 10.27 -21.11 14.29
C TYR A 15 9.99 -20.14 13.15
N THR A 16 10.40 -20.43 11.91
CA THR A 16 10.19 -19.49 10.79
C THR A 16 8.72 -19.36 10.41
N TYR A 17 7.97 -20.45 10.39
CA TYR A 17 6.56 -20.42 9.97
C TYR A 17 5.57 -20.06 11.09
N LEU A 18 5.83 -20.48 12.33
CA LEU A 18 4.90 -20.27 13.43
C LEU A 18 5.50 -19.48 14.59
N GLY A 19 6.71 -19.83 15.03
CA GLY A 19 7.32 -19.24 16.22
C GLY A 19 7.54 -17.74 16.11
N TYR A 20 8.10 -17.27 15.00
CA TYR A 20 8.40 -15.87 14.75
C TYR A 20 7.11 -15.03 14.73
N GLY A 21 6.09 -15.50 14.00
CA GLY A 21 4.79 -14.84 13.96
C GLY A 21 4.14 -14.73 15.34
N LEU A 22 4.21 -15.80 16.13
CA LEU A 22 3.67 -15.83 17.50
C LEU A 22 4.41 -14.87 18.42
N ILE A 23 5.74 -14.82 18.36
CA ILE A 23 6.56 -13.91 19.17
C ILE A 23 6.29 -12.46 18.80
N VAL A 24 6.25 -12.12 17.50
CA VAL A 24 5.93 -10.76 17.05
C VAL A 24 4.51 -10.37 17.47
N TRP A 25 3.54 -11.27 17.37
CA TRP A 25 2.17 -11.04 17.80
C TRP A 25 2.07 -10.81 19.32
N LEU A 26 2.72 -11.67 20.13
CA LEU A 26 2.78 -11.50 21.58
C LEU A 26 3.45 -10.17 21.95
N TRP A 27 4.56 -9.84 21.31
CA TRP A 27 5.26 -8.58 21.56
C TRP A 27 4.40 -7.37 21.20
N ALA A 28 3.76 -7.37 20.03
CA ALA A 28 2.85 -6.29 19.62
C ALA A 28 1.67 -6.11 20.60
N ARG A 29 1.17 -7.21 21.18
CA ARG A 29 0.08 -7.19 22.17
C ARG A 29 0.55 -6.68 23.54
N LEU A 30 1.75 -7.06 23.97
CA LEU A 30 2.35 -6.66 25.25
C LEU A 30 2.89 -5.22 25.24
N ARG A 31 3.29 -4.72 24.07
CA ARG A 31 3.75 -3.34 23.87
C ARG A 31 2.87 -2.64 22.84
N PRO A 32 1.65 -2.22 23.23
CA PRO A 32 0.85 -1.39 22.35
C PRO A 32 1.66 -0.15 21.99
N LEU A 33 1.95 0.00 20.71
CA LEU A 33 2.59 1.20 20.19
C LEU A 33 1.72 2.38 20.60
N LYS A 34 2.29 3.31 21.39
CA LYS A 34 1.65 4.60 21.64
C LYS A 34 1.55 5.30 20.29
N ARG A 35 0.39 5.23 19.66
CA ARG A 35 0.12 6.03 18.47
C ARG A 35 0.09 7.48 18.95
N PRO A 36 0.94 8.37 18.42
CA PRO A 36 0.80 9.78 18.72
C PRO A 36 -0.62 10.18 18.36
N ALA A 37 -1.30 10.88 19.27
CA ALA A 37 -2.59 11.45 18.96
C ALA A 37 -2.36 12.48 17.85
N LEU A 38 -2.72 12.14 16.62
CA LEU A 38 -2.74 13.13 15.55
C LEU A 38 -3.70 14.24 15.98
N PRO A 39 -3.35 15.52 15.79
CA PRO A 39 -4.28 16.61 16.04
C PRO A 39 -5.58 16.33 15.27
N ARG A 40 -6.74 16.45 15.94
CA ARG A 40 -8.06 16.13 15.38
C ARG A 40 -8.42 16.89 14.08
N ALA A 41 -7.63 17.91 13.70
CA ALA A 41 -7.88 18.77 12.55
C ALA A 41 -6.61 19.02 11.69
N PHE A 42 -5.73 18.02 11.56
CA PHE A 42 -4.58 18.12 10.65
C PHE A 42 -4.90 17.48 9.30
N THR A 43 -5.26 18.29 8.31
CA THR A 43 -5.61 17.86 6.95
C THR A 43 -4.81 18.66 5.91
N PRO A 44 -3.50 18.40 5.73
CA PRO A 44 -2.68 19.15 4.78
C PRO A 44 -3.10 18.91 3.31
N PRO A 45 -2.72 19.78 2.37
CA PRO A 45 -2.78 19.39 0.96
C PRO A 45 -1.86 18.19 0.71
N VAL A 46 -2.36 17.18 0.00
CA VAL A 46 -1.61 15.96 -0.34
C VAL A 46 -1.73 15.66 -1.84
N THR A 47 -0.65 15.11 -2.40
CA THR A 47 -0.64 14.61 -3.76
C THR A 47 -0.49 13.09 -3.73
N LEU A 48 -1.51 12.38 -4.22
CA LEU A 48 -1.50 10.94 -4.42
C LEU A 48 -0.89 10.64 -5.79
N ILE A 49 0.33 10.10 -5.80
CA ILE A 49 1.05 9.74 -7.01
C ILE A 49 0.77 8.28 -7.37
N VAL A 50 0.34 8.04 -8.60
CA VAL A 50 0.01 6.72 -9.15
C VAL A 50 0.91 6.48 -10.38
N PRO A 51 2.05 5.78 -10.23
CA PRO A 51 2.78 5.29 -11.39
C PRO A 51 1.98 4.16 -12.04
N ALA A 52 1.80 4.21 -13.35
CA ALA A 52 1.04 3.22 -14.10
C ALA A 52 1.72 2.96 -15.46
N TYR A 53 2.19 1.73 -15.70
CA TYR A 53 2.79 1.35 -16.97
C TYR A 53 1.98 0.23 -17.63
N ASN A 54 1.33 0.55 -18.76
CA ASN A 54 0.44 -0.37 -19.47
C ASN A 54 -0.68 -0.98 -18.59
N GLU A 55 -1.35 -0.15 -17.79
CA GLU A 55 -2.37 -0.57 -16.82
C GLU A 55 -3.79 -0.13 -17.20
N ALA A 56 -4.07 0.17 -18.47
CA ALA A 56 -5.34 0.74 -18.90
C ALA A 56 -6.59 -0.02 -18.42
N ASP A 57 -6.51 -1.36 -18.40
CA ASP A 57 -7.63 -2.24 -18.01
C ASP A 57 -8.04 -2.08 -16.54
N ILE A 58 -7.13 -1.65 -15.66
CA ILE A 58 -7.39 -1.46 -14.23
C ILE A 58 -7.40 0.02 -13.82
N LEU A 59 -6.89 0.89 -14.69
CA LEU A 59 -6.70 2.31 -14.40
C LEU A 59 -8.02 3.00 -14.06
N GLU A 60 -9.11 2.67 -14.74
CA GLU A 60 -10.43 3.26 -14.48
C GLU A 60 -10.91 2.98 -13.04
N ALA A 61 -10.84 1.72 -12.61
CA ALA A 61 -11.19 1.31 -11.25
C ALA A 61 -10.24 1.95 -10.22
N LYS A 62 -8.94 2.06 -10.55
CA LYS A 62 -7.96 2.69 -9.68
C LYS A 62 -8.24 4.18 -9.48
N LEU A 63 -8.54 4.91 -10.55
CA LEU A 63 -8.88 6.33 -10.49
C LEU A 63 -10.16 6.58 -9.69
N ALA A 64 -11.19 5.77 -9.89
CA ALA A 64 -12.42 5.84 -9.10
C ALA A 64 -12.13 5.65 -7.60
N ASN A 65 -11.30 4.66 -7.24
CA ASN A 65 -10.90 4.43 -5.86
C ASN A 65 -10.09 5.59 -5.27
N CYS A 66 -9.18 6.18 -6.04
CA CYS A 66 -8.38 7.34 -5.63
C CYS A 66 -9.24 8.59 -5.38
N LEU A 67 -10.31 8.78 -6.14
CA LEU A 67 -11.20 9.95 -6.01
C LEU A 67 -12.27 9.77 -4.91
N GLN A 68 -12.52 8.54 -4.46
CA GLN A 68 -13.49 8.22 -3.40
C GLN A 68 -12.86 8.18 -1.99
N GLN A 69 -11.67 8.75 -1.81
CA GLN A 69 -11.04 8.82 -0.50
C GLN A 69 -11.85 9.70 0.45
N ASP A 70 -11.91 9.31 1.73
CA ASP A 70 -12.43 10.14 2.82
C ASP A 70 -11.40 11.24 3.17
N TYR A 71 -11.12 12.10 2.19
CA TYR A 71 -10.23 13.24 2.29
C TYR A 71 -10.87 14.43 1.57
N PRO A 72 -10.73 15.67 2.09
CA PRO A 72 -11.29 16.84 1.42
C PRO A 72 -10.79 16.94 -0.03
N ALA A 73 -11.72 16.94 -0.99
CA ALA A 73 -11.41 16.87 -2.42
C ALA A 73 -10.55 18.05 -2.88
N GLU A 74 -10.75 19.23 -2.30
CA GLU A 74 -9.96 20.43 -2.55
C GLU A 74 -8.52 20.36 -2.00
N ARG A 75 -8.21 19.37 -1.16
CA ARG A 75 -6.88 19.14 -0.59
C ARG A 75 -6.21 17.86 -1.10
N LEU A 76 -6.89 17.09 -1.95
CA LEU A 76 -6.36 15.88 -2.57
C LEU A 76 -6.10 16.14 -4.05
N GLN A 77 -4.84 16.05 -4.45
CA GLN A 77 -4.45 16.03 -5.85
C GLN A 77 -4.09 14.61 -6.25
N VAL A 78 -4.64 14.10 -7.36
CA VAL A 78 -4.22 12.82 -7.94
C VAL A 78 -3.30 13.11 -9.13
N LEU A 79 -2.12 12.50 -9.13
CA LEU A 79 -1.12 12.60 -10.20
C LEU A 79 -0.82 11.20 -10.73
N VAL A 80 -1.10 10.95 -12.00
CA VAL A 80 -0.77 9.70 -12.67
C VAL A 80 0.43 9.91 -13.57
N ILE A 81 1.39 9.00 -13.50
CA ILE A 81 2.61 9.03 -14.32
C ILE A 81 2.61 7.78 -15.18
N THR A 82 2.57 7.94 -16.51
CA THR A 82 2.50 6.79 -17.43
C THR A 82 3.78 6.44 -18.16
N ASP A 83 4.88 7.12 -17.86
CA ASP A 83 6.24 6.98 -18.43
C ASP A 83 6.43 5.87 -19.48
N GLY A 84 6.20 6.21 -20.76
CA GLY A 84 6.44 5.31 -21.89
C GLY A 84 5.38 4.22 -22.13
N SER A 85 4.20 4.30 -21.51
CA SER A 85 3.08 3.39 -21.78
C SER A 85 2.71 3.42 -23.27
N THR A 86 2.47 2.24 -23.82
CA THR A 86 2.12 2.02 -25.24
C THR A 86 0.67 1.59 -25.43
N ASP A 87 -0.05 1.35 -24.33
CA ASP A 87 -1.45 0.98 -24.32
C ASP A 87 -2.40 2.20 -24.41
N HIS A 88 -3.66 2.01 -24.01
CA HIS A 88 -4.68 3.04 -24.06
C HIS A 88 -4.87 3.80 -22.73
N SER A 89 -3.89 3.76 -21.81
CA SER A 89 -3.94 4.44 -20.51
C SER A 89 -4.20 5.95 -20.66
N ALA A 90 -3.56 6.61 -21.64
CA ALA A 90 -3.79 8.02 -21.93
C ALA A 90 -5.26 8.33 -22.31
N ARG A 91 -5.93 7.40 -23.02
CA ARG A 91 -7.36 7.55 -23.37
C ARG A 91 -8.26 7.41 -22.15
N VAL A 92 -7.89 6.53 -21.22
CA VAL A 92 -8.60 6.41 -19.93
C VAL A 92 -8.43 7.70 -19.14
N LEU A 93 -7.20 8.21 -19.01
CA LEU A 93 -6.89 9.44 -18.27
C LEU A 93 -7.58 10.69 -18.83
N ALA A 94 -7.76 10.77 -20.16
CA ALA A 94 -8.50 11.86 -20.79
C ALA A 94 -9.97 11.98 -20.33
N ARG A 95 -10.56 10.91 -19.76
CA ARG A 95 -11.91 10.93 -19.18
C ARG A 95 -11.95 11.53 -17.76
N TYR A 96 -10.79 11.80 -17.15
CA TYR A 96 -10.65 12.28 -15.78
C TYR A 96 -9.91 13.63 -15.74
N PRO A 97 -10.53 14.74 -16.17
CA PRO A 97 -9.87 16.05 -16.25
C PRO A 97 -9.38 16.59 -14.91
N GLN A 98 -9.93 16.11 -13.79
CA GLN A 98 -9.49 16.45 -12.43
C GLN A 98 -8.19 15.74 -11.99
N VAL A 99 -7.74 14.73 -12.75
CA VAL A 99 -6.51 13.99 -12.48
C VAL A 99 -5.38 14.59 -13.31
N ARG A 100 -4.26 14.91 -12.67
CA ARG A 100 -3.07 15.38 -13.38
C ARG A 100 -2.37 14.18 -14.02
N HIS A 101 -1.98 14.31 -15.28
CA HIS A 101 -1.23 13.29 -16.02
C HIS A 101 0.16 13.82 -16.38
N LEU A 102 1.20 13.00 -16.14
CA LEU A 102 2.58 13.21 -16.56
C LEU A 102 3.11 12.02 -17.37
#